data_AF-A0A536RWB9-F1
#
_entry.id   AF-A0A536RWB9-F1
#
_cell.length_a   1.000
_cell.length_b   1.000
_cell.length_c   1.000
_cell.angle_alpha   90.00
_cell.angle_beta   90.00
_cell.angle_gamma   90.00
#
_symmetry.space_group_name_H-M   'P 1'
#
loop_
_entity.id
_entity.type
_entity.pdbx_description
1 polymer ?
#
loop_
_entity_poly.entity_id
_entity_poly.type
_entity_poly.pdbx_seq_one_letter_code
_entity_poly.pdbx_strand_id
1 'polypeptide(L)'
;MPRRCLIALACLGMLACSVPGRPTAAATTQQTGPVACPDGKPDRAGLSNFGAYIGTWATAHRRDPQASDAYAIGTLPGHVTVRCSAHDFVIAEAISPRNQVPAGLALRVALSDLPDDAVKVYEHVHTKCSTLQYQSKKLAQQLGPDDNDGRAAIVFESQTPSYNAAAVNLILIDVLDSLGADAKGC
;
A
#
# COMPACT_ATOMS: atom_id res chain seq x y z
N MET A 1 70.06 -42.44 -21.02
CA MET A 1 68.62 -42.10 -21.14
C MET A 1 67.81 -43.36 -20.80
N PRO A 2 66.66 -43.34 -20.10
CA PRO A 2 66.12 -42.51 -19.00
C PRO A 2 66.03 -43.33 -17.67
N ARG A 3 66.30 -42.76 -16.49
CA ARG A 3 65.42 -42.01 -15.55
C ARG A 3 64.40 -42.86 -14.75
N ARG A 4 64.70 -42.99 -13.45
CA ARG A 4 63.87 -43.54 -12.35
C ARG A 4 63.05 -42.43 -11.66
N CYS A 5 62.05 -42.87 -10.87
CA CYS A 5 61.46 -42.22 -9.67
C CYS A 5 60.39 -41.14 -9.93
N LEU A 6 59.30 -40.96 -9.16
CA LEU A 6 58.81 -41.44 -7.85
C LEU A 6 57.31 -41.02 -7.70
N ILE A 7 56.53 -41.81 -6.95
CA ILE A 7 55.51 -41.45 -5.92
C ILE A 7 54.44 -40.35 -6.18
N ALA A 8 53.15 -40.68 -6.00
CA ALA A 8 52.25 -40.20 -4.92
C ALA A 8 50.76 -40.17 -5.30
N LEU A 9 49.94 -40.60 -4.33
CA LEU A 9 48.50 -40.50 -4.23
C LEU A 9 47.99 -39.06 -4.07
N ALA A 10 46.69 -38.92 -4.37
CA ALA A 10 45.71 -37.93 -3.86
C ALA A 10 45.53 -36.62 -4.65
N CYS A 11 44.37 -36.51 -5.32
CA CYS A 11 43.27 -35.61 -4.94
C CYS A 11 42.24 -35.57 -6.08
N LEU A 12 41.08 -36.20 -5.89
CA LEU A 12 39.90 -35.96 -6.73
C LEU A 12 39.36 -34.56 -6.40
N GLY A 13 39.75 -33.56 -7.19
CA GLY A 13 39.13 -32.26 -7.21
C GLY A 13 37.82 -32.32 -7.99
N MET A 14 36.69 -32.16 -7.30
CA MET A 14 35.41 -31.85 -7.93
C MET A 14 35.48 -30.42 -8.47
N LEU A 15 35.49 -30.26 -9.80
CA LEU A 15 35.22 -28.97 -10.43
C LEU A 15 33.72 -28.65 -10.27
N ALA A 16 33.38 -27.90 -9.23
CA ALA A 16 32.13 -27.16 -9.19
C ALA A 16 32.29 -25.91 -10.08
N CYS A 17 31.54 -25.87 -11.19
CA CYS A 17 31.41 -24.68 -12.01
C CYS A 17 30.78 -23.55 -11.18
N SER A 18 31.58 -22.56 -10.79
CA SER A 18 31.09 -21.31 -10.20
C SER A 18 30.42 -20.48 -11.29
N VAL A 19 29.10 -20.60 -11.41
CA VAL A 19 28.29 -19.66 -12.17
C VAL A 19 28.44 -18.29 -11.49
N PRO A 20 28.76 -17.19 -12.21
CA PRO A 20 28.73 -15.86 -11.63
C PRO A 20 27.29 -15.55 -11.24
N GLY A 21 26.99 -15.67 -9.95
CA GLY A 21 25.72 -15.27 -9.38
C GLY A 21 25.51 -13.79 -9.68
N ARG A 22 24.37 -13.48 -10.30
CA ARG A 22 23.82 -12.12 -10.32
C ARG A 22 23.99 -11.49 -8.94
N PRO A 23 24.35 -10.19 -8.84
CA PRO A 23 24.31 -9.51 -7.56
C PRO A 23 22.90 -9.71 -7.00
N THR A 24 22.82 -10.42 -5.88
CA THR A 24 21.62 -10.42 -5.05
C THR A 24 21.46 -8.97 -4.69
N ALA A 25 20.51 -8.28 -5.34
CA ALA A 25 20.04 -7.01 -4.83
C ALA A 25 19.78 -7.25 -3.35
N ALA A 26 20.51 -6.52 -2.49
CA ALA A 26 20.25 -6.56 -1.07
C ALA A 26 18.74 -6.39 -0.94
N ALA A 27 18.07 -7.40 -0.38
CA ALA A 27 16.71 -7.24 0.05
C ALA A 27 16.77 -6.11 1.07
N THR A 28 16.47 -4.90 0.63
CA THR A 28 16.17 -3.80 1.53
C THR A 28 15.07 -4.37 2.39
N THR A 29 15.37 -4.62 3.66
CA THR A 29 14.34 -4.84 4.67
C THR A 29 13.58 -3.53 4.75
N GLN A 30 12.64 -3.33 3.83
CA GLN A 30 11.57 -2.35 3.97
C GLN A 30 10.92 -2.71 5.31
N GLN A 31 10.96 -1.74 6.23
CA GLN A 31 10.23 -1.81 7.48
C GLN A 31 8.76 -2.04 7.12
N THR A 32 8.34 -3.30 7.14
CA THR A 32 7.00 -3.78 6.78
C THR A 32 6.13 -3.62 8.02
N GLY A 33 5.89 -2.36 8.36
CA GLY A 33 5.27 -1.96 9.61
C GLY A 33 4.67 -0.57 9.44
N PRO A 34 3.37 -0.47 9.22
CA PRO A 34 2.72 0.82 9.01
C PRO A 34 2.64 1.57 10.33
N VAL A 35 3.21 2.78 10.35
CA VAL A 35 3.35 3.58 11.56
C VAL A 35 2.16 4.50 11.69
N ALA A 36 1.73 4.75 12.93
CA ALA A 36 0.80 5.84 13.22
C ALA A 36 1.38 7.15 12.65
N CYS A 37 0.55 7.91 11.96
CA CYS A 37 0.96 9.18 11.39
C CYS A 37 1.31 10.19 12.51
N PRO A 38 2.45 10.88 12.44
CA PRO A 38 2.83 11.83 13.47
C PRO A 38 1.96 13.09 13.42
N ASP A 39 1.60 13.60 14.60
CA ASP A 39 0.79 14.80 14.75
C ASP A 39 1.61 16.09 14.59
N GLY A 40 0.93 17.18 14.21
CA GLY A 40 1.49 18.54 14.24
C GLY A 40 2.57 18.84 13.19
N LYS A 41 2.67 18.04 12.13
CA LYS A 41 3.58 18.30 11.01
C LYS A 41 3.10 19.50 10.17
N PRO A 42 4.01 20.33 9.64
CA PRO A 42 3.64 21.48 8.80
C PRO A 42 3.25 21.05 7.39
N ASP A 43 2.55 21.91 6.67
CA ASP A 43 2.20 21.66 5.27
C ASP A 43 3.44 21.59 4.37
N ARG A 44 3.35 20.75 3.34
CA ARG A 44 4.30 20.66 2.23
C ARG A 44 3.57 20.75 0.90
N ALA A 45 4.27 21.29 -0.10
CA ALA A 45 3.77 21.31 -1.47
C ALA A 45 3.65 19.88 -2.03
N GLY A 46 2.64 19.65 -2.86
CA GLY A 46 2.36 18.34 -3.46
C GLY A 46 0.88 18.01 -3.49
N LEU A 47 0.58 16.71 -3.37
CA LEU A 47 -0.79 16.24 -3.17
C LEU A 47 -1.38 16.76 -1.85
N SER A 48 -2.71 16.91 -1.80
CA SER A 48 -3.45 17.36 -0.60
C SER A 48 -4.25 16.26 0.08
N ASN A 49 -4.59 15.18 -0.64
CA ASN A 49 -5.40 14.06 -0.15
C ASN A 49 -4.54 12.80 -0.12
N PHE A 50 -5.05 11.62 -0.52
CA PHE A 50 -4.29 10.37 -0.46
C PHE A 50 -2.90 10.50 -1.11
N GLY A 51 -1.87 9.99 -0.44
CA GLY A 51 -0.47 10.13 -0.84
C GLY A 51 0.20 11.44 -0.42
N ALA A 52 -0.54 12.40 0.16
CA ALA A 52 0.02 13.65 0.65
C ALA A 52 0.92 13.47 1.88
N TYR A 53 1.78 14.45 2.11
CA TYR A 53 2.47 14.59 3.39
C TYR A 53 1.44 14.80 4.50
N ILE A 54 1.59 14.12 5.65
CA ILE A 54 0.57 14.12 6.71
C ILE A 54 0.15 15.52 7.18
N GLY A 55 1.08 16.49 7.23
CA GLY A 55 0.75 17.87 7.56
C GLY A 55 -0.26 18.47 6.59
N THR A 56 0.00 18.34 5.29
CA THR A 56 -0.89 18.78 4.20
C THR A 56 -2.20 17.99 4.19
N TRP A 57 -2.15 16.68 4.41
CA TRP A 57 -3.34 15.85 4.46
C TRP A 57 -4.29 16.31 5.58
N ALA A 58 -3.74 16.64 6.75
CA ALA A 58 -4.50 17.11 7.91
C ALA A 58 -5.09 18.53 7.74
N THR A 59 -4.66 19.32 6.75
CA THR A 59 -5.31 20.61 6.45
C THR A 59 -6.51 20.45 5.52
N ALA A 60 -6.52 19.42 4.68
CA ALA A 60 -7.68 19.05 3.87
C ALA A 60 -8.74 18.27 4.67
N HIS A 61 -8.34 17.60 5.77
CA HIS A 61 -9.21 16.73 6.57
C HIS A 61 -9.40 17.24 8.00
N ARG A 62 -10.65 17.31 8.47
CA ARG A 62 -10.95 17.74 9.84
C ARG A 62 -10.79 16.57 10.81
N ARG A 63 -10.22 16.80 12.00
CA ARG A 63 -10.24 15.79 13.08
C ARG A 63 -11.64 15.54 13.60
N ASP A 64 -11.89 14.30 14.04
CA ASP A 64 -13.10 13.96 14.79
C ASP A 64 -12.97 14.52 16.21
N PRO A 65 -13.88 15.42 16.66
CA PRO A 65 -13.83 15.96 18.01
C PRO A 65 -14.14 14.93 19.10
N GLN A 66 -14.67 13.75 18.75
CA GLN A 66 -14.99 12.65 19.67
C GLN A 66 -13.93 11.53 19.64
N ALA A 67 -13.02 11.53 18.66
CA ALA A 67 -11.96 10.53 18.49
C ALA A 67 -10.68 11.21 17.98
N SER A 68 -9.77 11.55 18.90
CA SER A 68 -8.59 12.38 18.60
C SER A 68 -7.60 11.75 17.62
N ASP A 69 -7.64 10.43 17.48
CA ASP A 69 -6.84 9.62 16.57
C ASP A 69 -7.47 9.45 15.18
N ALA A 70 -8.66 10.02 14.96
CA ALA A 70 -9.40 9.87 13.72
C ALA A 70 -9.83 11.22 13.11
N TYR A 71 -10.18 11.18 11.83
CA TYR A 71 -10.65 12.33 11.05
C TYR A 71 -12.09 12.14 10.61
N ALA A 72 -12.83 13.22 10.42
CA ALA A 72 -14.21 13.20 9.98
C ALA A 72 -14.32 13.00 8.45
N ILE A 73 -15.27 12.18 8.02
CA ILE A 73 -15.52 11.88 6.60
C ILE A 73 -16.54 12.87 6.00
N GLY A 74 -16.09 14.02 5.49
CA GLY A 74 -16.95 14.94 4.73
C GLY A 74 -18.37 15.12 5.30
N THR A 75 -19.40 14.74 4.54
CA THR A 75 -20.81 14.72 4.97
C THR A 75 -21.33 13.32 5.38
N LEU A 76 -20.50 12.28 5.26
CA LEU A 76 -20.86 10.92 5.63
C LEU A 76 -20.51 10.70 7.11
N PRO A 77 -21.47 10.37 7.99
CA PRO A 77 -21.15 10.10 9.38
C PRO A 77 -20.20 8.90 9.50
N GLY A 78 -19.11 9.05 10.26
CA GLY A 78 -18.08 8.03 10.45
C GLY A 78 -16.72 8.68 10.70
N HIS A 79 -15.66 7.88 10.64
CA HIS A 79 -14.29 8.35 10.89
C HIS A 79 -13.26 7.73 9.92
N VAL A 80 -12.15 8.43 9.69
CA VAL A 80 -10.99 8.00 8.92
C VAL A 80 -9.82 7.81 9.85
N THR A 81 -9.12 6.68 9.74
CA THR A 81 -7.81 6.48 10.33
C THR A 81 -6.77 6.41 9.22
N VAL A 82 -5.57 6.91 9.47
CA VAL A 82 -4.51 7.00 8.47
C VAL A 82 -3.21 6.38 8.96
N ARG A 83 -2.42 5.88 8.03
CA ARG A 83 -1.09 5.32 8.28
C ARG A 83 -0.10 5.94 7.32
N CYS A 84 1.11 6.16 7.84
CA CYS A 84 2.13 6.89 7.12
C CYS A 84 3.35 6.02 6.81
N SER A 85 4.04 6.37 5.72
CA SER A 85 5.37 5.87 5.44
C SER A 85 6.40 6.48 6.40
N ALA A 86 7.65 6.00 6.34
CA ALA A 86 8.76 6.56 7.10
C ALA A 86 9.06 8.04 6.77
N HIS A 87 8.56 8.53 5.62
CA HIS A 87 8.72 9.91 5.17
C HIS A 87 7.52 10.81 5.53
N ASP A 88 6.63 10.30 6.38
CA ASP A 88 5.35 10.87 6.78
C ASP A 88 4.35 11.12 5.64
N PHE A 89 4.41 10.37 4.54
CA PHE A 89 3.34 10.38 3.52
C PHE A 89 2.21 9.44 3.90
N VAL A 90 0.96 9.83 3.66
CA VAL A 90 -0.21 8.98 3.88
C VAL A 90 -0.24 7.87 2.83
N ILE A 91 -0.07 6.63 3.28
CA ILE A 91 0.03 5.43 2.41
C ILE A 91 -1.13 4.45 2.63
N ALA A 92 -1.94 4.67 3.65
CA ALA A 92 -3.22 3.99 3.80
C ALA A 92 -4.23 4.86 4.56
N GLU A 93 -5.49 4.79 4.14
CA GLU A 93 -6.65 5.43 4.76
C GLU A 93 -7.75 4.39 4.96
N ALA A 94 -8.18 4.19 6.19
CA ALA A 94 -9.29 3.32 6.54
C ALA A 94 -10.47 4.19 6.99
N ILE A 95 -11.48 4.24 6.14
CA ILE A 95 -12.69 5.02 6.29
C ILE A 95 -13.78 4.08 6.81
N SER A 96 -14.27 4.35 8.01
CA SER A 96 -15.29 3.57 8.71
C SER A 96 -16.57 4.38 8.84
N PRO A 97 -17.52 4.24 7.90
CA PRO A 97 -18.85 4.82 8.02
C PRO A 97 -19.55 4.35 9.30
N ARG A 98 -20.28 5.25 9.96
CA ARG A 98 -21.09 4.93 11.15
C ARG A 98 -22.17 3.91 10.85
N ASN A 99 -22.75 3.99 9.65
CA ASN A 99 -23.74 3.05 9.13
C ASN A 99 -23.20 2.44 7.85
N GLN A 100 -23.61 1.21 7.55
CA GLN A 100 -23.29 0.57 6.27
C GLN A 100 -23.76 1.43 5.09
N VAL A 101 -22.97 1.49 4.03
CA VAL A 101 -23.25 2.28 2.83
C VAL A 101 -23.22 1.44 1.56
N PRO A 102 -23.94 1.83 0.50
CA PRO A 102 -23.79 1.20 -0.81
C PRO A 102 -22.40 1.41 -1.40
N ALA A 103 -21.86 0.40 -2.10
CA ALA A 103 -20.54 0.42 -2.71
C ALA A 103 -20.34 1.59 -3.70
N GLY A 104 -21.40 2.02 -4.38
CA GLY A 104 -21.33 3.20 -5.26
C GLY A 104 -21.08 4.51 -4.50
N LEU A 105 -21.63 4.66 -3.30
CA LEU A 105 -21.33 5.80 -2.42
C LEU A 105 -19.92 5.67 -1.86
N ALA A 106 -19.53 4.47 -1.41
CA ALA A 106 -18.20 4.17 -0.92
C ALA A 106 -17.11 4.49 -1.96
N LEU A 107 -17.31 4.08 -3.21
CA LEU A 107 -16.40 4.38 -4.30
C LEU A 107 -16.28 5.88 -4.56
N ARG A 108 -17.40 6.61 -4.56
CA ARG A 108 -17.35 8.06 -4.74
C ARG A 108 -16.55 8.77 -3.66
N VAL A 109 -16.65 8.31 -2.41
CA VAL A 109 -15.84 8.81 -1.28
C VAL A 109 -14.36 8.46 -1.52
N ALA A 110 -14.03 7.21 -1.83
CA ALA A 110 -12.65 6.83 -2.08
C ALA A 110 -12.01 7.61 -3.24
N LEU A 111 -12.76 7.83 -4.32
CA LEU A 111 -12.29 8.58 -5.49
C LEU A 111 -12.18 10.09 -5.25
N SER A 112 -12.79 10.66 -4.21
CA SER A 112 -12.53 12.07 -3.86
C SER A 112 -11.15 12.27 -3.25
N ASP A 113 -10.59 11.20 -2.68
CA ASP A 113 -9.31 11.26 -1.97
C ASP A 113 -8.15 10.84 -2.88
N LEU A 114 -8.42 10.08 -3.96
CA LEU A 114 -7.43 9.79 -4.99
C LEU A 114 -7.09 11.03 -5.84
N PRO A 115 -5.87 11.10 -6.39
CA PRO A 115 -5.51 12.10 -7.39
C PRO A 115 -6.44 12.08 -8.61
N ASP A 116 -6.65 13.24 -9.21
CA ASP A 116 -7.50 13.46 -10.40
C ASP A 116 -7.06 12.69 -11.66
N ASP A 117 -5.80 12.28 -11.74
CA ASP A 117 -5.24 11.47 -12.83
C ASP A 117 -5.35 9.96 -12.57
N ALA A 118 -5.98 9.55 -11.46
CA ALA A 118 -6.16 8.15 -11.12
C ALA A 118 -7.08 7.45 -12.13
N VAL A 119 -6.58 6.39 -12.76
CA VAL A 119 -7.34 5.55 -13.69
C VAL A 119 -7.52 4.14 -13.13
N LYS A 120 -8.71 3.57 -13.29
CA LYS A 120 -8.99 2.20 -12.88
C LYS A 120 -8.20 1.22 -13.76
N VAL A 121 -7.47 0.31 -13.12
CA VAL A 121 -6.69 -0.75 -13.78
C VAL A 121 -7.48 -2.06 -13.79
N TYR A 122 -8.03 -2.48 -12.64
CA TYR A 122 -8.90 -3.66 -12.56
C TYR A 122 -9.84 -3.59 -11.35
N GLU A 123 -10.73 -4.57 -11.30
CA GLU A 123 -11.59 -4.87 -10.16
C GLU A 123 -11.65 -6.39 -9.99
N HIS A 124 -11.60 -6.84 -8.74
CA HIS A 124 -11.76 -8.23 -8.36
C HIS A 124 -12.70 -8.34 -7.17
N VAL A 125 -13.66 -9.25 -7.25
CA VAL A 125 -14.60 -9.53 -6.16
C VAL A 125 -14.20 -10.84 -5.50
N HIS A 126 -13.83 -10.77 -4.23
CA HIS A 126 -13.53 -11.91 -3.38
C HIS A 126 -14.77 -12.36 -2.61
N THR A 127 -14.65 -13.44 -1.86
CA THR A 127 -15.74 -13.93 -1.02
C THR A 127 -16.24 -12.87 -0.04
N LYS A 128 -15.34 -12.13 0.63
CA LYS A 128 -15.69 -11.17 1.70
C LYS A 128 -15.59 -9.70 1.34
N CYS A 129 -14.92 -9.37 0.24
CA CYS A 129 -14.64 -7.99 -0.14
C CYS A 129 -14.59 -7.80 -1.65
N SER A 130 -14.58 -6.54 -2.07
CA SER A 130 -14.30 -6.15 -3.44
C SER A 130 -13.08 -5.24 -3.46
N THR A 131 -12.12 -5.54 -4.32
CA THR A 131 -10.88 -4.78 -4.47
C THR A 131 -10.84 -4.15 -5.85
N LEU A 132 -10.60 -2.84 -5.90
CA LEU A 132 -10.37 -2.09 -7.13
C LEU A 132 -8.93 -1.58 -7.10
N GLN A 133 -8.23 -1.63 -8.23
CA GLN A 133 -6.92 -1.01 -8.33
C GLN A 133 -6.96 0.18 -9.26
N TYR A 134 -6.36 1.27 -8.82
CA TYR A 134 -6.16 2.50 -9.56
C TYR A 134 -4.67 2.76 -9.76
N GLN A 135 -4.35 3.53 -10.80
CA GLN A 135 -3.00 3.99 -11.07
C GLN A 135 -2.99 5.50 -11.32
N SER A 136 -2.07 6.22 -10.69
CA SER A 136 -1.88 7.67 -10.80
C SER A 136 -0.41 8.01 -10.94
N LYS A 137 -0.05 8.84 -11.93
CA LYS A 137 1.32 9.32 -12.11
C LYS A 137 1.68 10.34 -11.03
N LYS A 138 0.71 11.16 -10.60
CA LYS A 138 0.91 12.10 -9.50
C LYS A 138 1.25 11.38 -8.20
N LEU A 139 0.58 10.25 -7.92
CA LEU A 139 0.87 9.41 -6.76
C LEU A 139 2.30 8.85 -6.83
N ALA A 140 2.68 8.26 -7.98
CA ALA A 140 4.03 7.74 -8.19
C ALA A 140 5.12 8.79 -7.97
N GLN A 141 4.88 10.01 -8.46
CA GLN A 141 5.81 11.14 -8.30
C GLN A 141 5.92 11.61 -6.85
N GLN A 142 4.80 11.59 -6.11
CA GLN A 142 4.74 12.07 -4.73
C GLN A 142 5.37 11.09 -3.74
N LEU A 143 5.05 9.80 -3.88
CA LEU A 143 5.47 8.75 -2.96
C LEU A 143 6.85 8.19 -3.30
N GLY A 144 7.27 8.30 -4.56
CA GLY A 144 8.59 7.88 -5.02
C GLY A 144 8.88 6.43 -4.59
N PRO A 145 9.91 6.17 -3.76
CA PRO A 145 10.25 4.82 -3.33
C PRO A 145 9.14 4.09 -2.58
N ASP A 146 8.22 4.81 -1.94
CA ASP A 146 7.10 4.21 -1.20
C ASP A 146 6.04 3.60 -2.14
N ASP A 147 5.93 4.10 -3.38
CA ASP A 147 5.09 3.56 -4.45
C ASP A 147 5.54 4.10 -5.83
N ASN A 148 6.47 3.40 -6.49
CA ASN A 148 7.00 3.85 -7.78
C ASN A 148 6.02 3.66 -8.94
N ASP A 149 5.03 2.77 -8.78
CA ASP A 149 4.06 2.45 -9.83
C ASP A 149 2.83 3.37 -9.77
N GLY A 150 2.64 4.11 -8.67
CA GLY A 150 1.50 4.99 -8.45
C GLY A 150 0.22 4.21 -8.25
N ARG A 151 0.28 3.03 -7.62
CA ARG A 151 -0.86 2.15 -7.42
C ARG A 151 -1.55 2.45 -6.11
N ALA A 152 -2.87 2.59 -6.18
CA ALA A 152 -3.72 2.59 -5.00
C ALA A 152 -4.76 1.48 -5.14
N ALA A 153 -4.89 0.62 -4.14
CA ALA A 153 -6.01 -0.30 -4.04
C ALA A 153 -7.10 0.32 -3.18
N ILE A 154 -8.35 0.12 -3.59
CA ILE A 154 -9.54 0.46 -2.83
C ILE A 154 -10.23 -0.87 -2.51
N VAL A 155 -10.31 -1.21 -1.22
CA VAL A 155 -10.98 -2.40 -0.73
C VAL A 155 -12.27 -2.01 -0.02
N PHE A 156 -13.38 -2.63 -0.42
CA PHE A 156 -14.66 -2.54 0.26
C PHE A 156 -14.93 -3.82 1.03
N GLU A 157 -15.13 -3.72 2.34
CA GLU A 157 -15.52 -4.84 3.18
C GLU A 157 -16.96 -4.70 3.68
N SER A 158 -17.59 -5.85 3.89
CA SER A 158 -18.91 -5.97 4.51
C SER A 158 -18.78 -6.72 5.84
N GLN A 159 -19.68 -6.46 6.79
CA GLN A 159 -19.68 -7.18 8.08
C GLN A 159 -20.14 -8.63 7.94
N THR A 160 -20.75 -8.97 6.82
CA THR A 160 -21.27 -10.31 6.54
C THR A 160 -20.15 -11.26 6.11
N PRO A 161 -20.34 -12.59 6.26
CA PRO A 161 -19.38 -13.60 5.79
C PRO A 161 -19.13 -13.57 4.27
N SER A 162 -19.96 -12.84 3.52
CA SER A 162 -19.81 -12.61 2.09
C SER A 162 -19.90 -11.11 1.78
N TYR A 163 -19.20 -10.67 0.74
CA TYR A 163 -19.26 -9.29 0.27
C TYR A 163 -20.69 -8.90 -0.10
N ASN A 164 -21.14 -7.76 0.40
CA ASN A 164 -22.44 -7.18 0.11
C ASN A 164 -22.28 -5.75 -0.39
N ALA A 165 -22.42 -5.55 -1.70
CA ALA A 165 -22.30 -4.24 -2.34
C ALA A 165 -23.36 -3.22 -1.88
N ALA A 166 -24.44 -3.64 -1.21
CA ALA A 166 -25.40 -2.73 -0.61
C ALA A 166 -25.02 -2.30 0.82
N ALA A 167 -24.03 -2.96 1.43
CA ALA A 167 -23.68 -2.83 2.84
C ALA A 167 -22.17 -2.92 3.07
N VAL A 168 -21.46 -1.89 2.63
CA VAL A 168 -20.03 -1.67 2.91
C VAL A 168 -19.88 -1.00 4.27
N ASN A 169 -19.01 -1.50 5.13
CA ASN A 169 -18.73 -0.93 6.46
C ASN A 169 -17.28 -0.47 6.64
N LEU A 170 -16.40 -0.80 5.70
CA LEU A 170 -15.03 -0.31 5.66
C LEU A 170 -14.65 -0.03 4.21
N ILE A 171 -14.02 1.12 4.01
CA ILE A 171 -13.37 1.51 2.76
C ILE A 171 -11.91 1.71 3.08
N LEU A 172 -11.05 0.84 2.57
CA LEU A 172 -9.60 0.94 2.73
C LEU A 172 -9.01 1.42 1.42
N ILE A 173 -8.28 2.53 1.45
CA ILE A 173 -7.41 2.96 0.36
C ILE A 173 -5.98 2.68 0.82
N ASP A 174 -5.20 1.95 0.04
CA ASP A 174 -3.79 1.69 0.38
C ASP A 174 -2.88 1.65 -0.85
N VAL A 175 -1.59 1.89 -0.62
CA VAL A 175 -0.54 1.61 -1.61
C VAL A 175 -0.08 0.16 -1.40
N LEU A 176 -0.92 -0.78 -1.81
CA LEU A 176 -0.58 -2.19 -1.71
C LEU A 176 0.74 -2.48 -2.44
N ASP A 177 1.75 -2.83 -1.66
CA ASP A 177 3.06 -3.20 -2.18
C ASP A 177 2.96 -4.57 -2.89
N SER A 178 3.42 -4.60 -4.15
CA SER A 178 3.56 -5.74 -5.07
C SER A 178 2.36 -6.27 -5.87
N LEU A 179 2.62 -6.49 -7.18
CA LEU A 179 1.88 -7.38 -8.08
C LEU A 179 1.68 -8.75 -7.40
N GLY A 180 0.43 -9.16 -7.16
CA GLY A 180 0.06 -10.36 -6.40
C GLY A 180 -0.84 -10.10 -5.19
N ALA A 181 -1.00 -8.83 -4.78
CA ALA A 181 -1.98 -8.45 -3.76
C ALA A 181 -3.43 -8.67 -4.19
N ASP A 182 -3.69 -8.69 -5.49
CA ASP A 182 -4.97 -9.08 -6.12
C ASP A 182 -5.38 -10.53 -5.84
N ALA A 183 -4.43 -11.39 -5.44
CA ALA A 183 -4.72 -12.75 -5.00
C ALA A 183 -4.95 -12.87 -3.49
N LYS A 184 -4.62 -11.83 -2.70
CA LYS A 184 -4.89 -11.82 -1.27
C LYS A 184 -6.35 -11.46 -1.04
N GLY A 185 -7.15 -12.45 -0.67
CA GLY A 185 -8.48 -12.18 -0.13
C GLY A 185 -8.40 -11.39 1.18
N CYS A 186 -9.53 -10.79 1.53
CA CYS A 186 -9.85 -10.32 2.88
C CYS A 186 -10.36 -11.52 3.72
#